data_AF-X0VY81-F1
#
_entry.id   AF-X0VY81-F1
#
_cell.length_a   1.000
_cell.length_b   1.000
_cell.length_c   1.000
_cell.angle_alpha   90.00
_cell.angle_beta   90.00
_cell.angle_gamma   90.00
#
_symmetry.space_group_name_H-M   'P 1'
#
loop_
_entity.id
_entity.type
_entity.pdbx_description
1 polymer ?
#
loop_
_entity_poly.entity_id
_entity_poly.type
_entity_poly.pdbx_seq_one_letter_code
_entity_poly.pdbx_strand_id
1 'polypeptide(L)'
;LIIEQAIIPVLSQKNMHVSDVAAQSLAIHLLIASERIKNNHIITLRNESQIALLQKDEYSVAEMIAKHAESVFQIRFPTSEICYLTQHILGKRHYESNIDDYKIQSMNDQEVLLLVNKMLRSIFDHTKIDFFYDRDLKKDLILHMIPFIDRMKNNLTIHNPILDDIKKKYSFAFELSAIGCSVVGKYLKTAISEDEISYFALHFILALERRKEIDTPVNILIICSTGRATSQLLAYQIKKKFASSINTIKIIEYYMLDTIDIYSYDYA
;
A
#
# COMPACT_ATOMS: atom_id res chain seq x y z
N LEU A 1 -15.99 10.09 -20.97
CA LEU A 1 -15.55 9.88 -22.38
C LEU A 1 -14.21 9.14 -22.51
N ILE A 2 -13.03 9.74 -22.26
CA ILE A 2 -11.73 9.02 -22.41
C ILE A 2 -11.66 7.78 -21.50
N ILE A 3 -12.04 7.95 -20.22
CA ILE A 3 -12.02 6.84 -19.24
C ILE A 3 -12.92 5.70 -19.72
N GLU A 4 -14.17 6.00 -20.10
CA GLU A 4 -15.17 5.01 -20.51
C GLU A 4 -14.86 4.35 -21.86
N GLN A 5 -14.26 5.08 -22.81
CA GLN A 5 -14.05 4.58 -24.17
C GLN A 5 -12.66 3.99 -24.41
N ALA A 6 -11.64 4.42 -23.66
CA ALA A 6 -10.27 3.98 -23.88
C ALA A 6 -9.67 3.17 -22.73
N ILE A 7 -10.04 3.44 -21.49
CA ILE A 7 -9.39 2.85 -20.30
C ILE A 7 -10.20 1.67 -19.77
N ILE A 8 -11.46 1.90 -19.38
CA ILE A 8 -12.34 0.88 -18.77
C ILE A 8 -12.47 -0.40 -19.62
N PRO A 9 -12.64 -0.34 -20.96
CA PRO A 9 -12.79 -1.55 -21.77
C PRO A 9 -11.55 -2.45 -21.69
N VAL A 10 -10.35 -1.85 -21.71
CA VAL A 10 -9.08 -2.59 -21.66
C VAL A 10 -8.84 -3.18 -20.27
N LEU A 11 -9.09 -2.41 -19.22
CA LEU A 11 -8.95 -2.89 -17.84
C LEU A 11 -9.88 -4.08 -17.57
N SER A 12 -11.13 -3.99 -18.03
CA SER A 12 -12.11 -5.07 -17.92
C SER A 12 -11.66 -6.31 -18.68
N GLN A 13 -11.15 -6.15 -19.91
CA GLN A 13 -10.64 -7.26 -20.73
C GLN A 13 -9.41 -7.94 -20.11
N LYS A 14 -8.55 -7.17 -19.43
CA LYS A 14 -7.32 -7.67 -18.79
C LYS A 14 -7.53 -8.12 -17.34
N ASN A 15 -8.76 -8.04 -16.83
CA ASN A 15 -9.10 -8.32 -15.43
C ASN A 15 -8.17 -7.57 -14.44
N MET A 16 -7.91 -6.30 -14.75
CA MET A 16 -7.11 -5.41 -13.90
C MET A 16 -8.05 -4.43 -13.21
N HIS A 17 -7.92 -4.26 -11.89
CA HIS A 17 -8.57 -3.14 -11.21
C HIS A 17 -7.55 -2.04 -10.90
N VAL A 18 -8.04 -0.81 -10.98
CA VAL A 18 -7.29 0.40 -10.67
C VAL A 18 -8.23 1.32 -9.91
N SER A 19 -7.69 2.17 -9.03
CA SER A 19 -8.49 3.20 -8.37
C SER A 19 -9.00 4.23 -9.38
N ASP A 20 -10.12 4.89 -9.06
CA ASP A 20 -10.65 5.99 -9.89
C ASP A 20 -9.62 7.10 -10.09
N VAL A 21 -8.82 7.39 -9.07
CA VAL A 21 -7.72 8.37 -9.13
C VAL A 21 -6.65 7.94 -10.14
N ALA A 22 -6.28 6.65 -10.16
CA ALA A 22 -5.33 6.13 -11.14
C ALA A 22 -5.90 6.20 -12.57
N ALA A 23 -7.18 5.86 -12.77
CA ALA A 23 -7.86 5.95 -14.06
C ALA A 23 -7.95 7.40 -14.56
N GLN A 24 -8.31 8.35 -13.69
CA GLN A 24 -8.33 9.78 -14.00
C GLN A 24 -6.94 10.30 -14.39
N SER A 25 -5.92 9.94 -13.61
CA SER A 25 -4.54 10.35 -13.90
C SER A 25 -4.06 9.78 -15.24
N LEU A 26 -4.42 8.53 -15.56
CA LEU A 26 -4.10 7.93 -16.87
C LEU A 26 -4.82 8.67 -18.01
N ALA A 27 -6.08 9.06 -17.83
CA ALA A 27 -6.82 9.85 -18.81
C ALA A 27 -6.19 11.23 -19.06
N ILE A 28 -5.70 11.89 -17.99
CA ILE A 28 -4.94 13.14 -18.11
C ILE A 28 -3.67 12.93 -18.93
N HIS A 29 -2.90 11.87 -18.66
CA HIS A 29 -1.68 11.60 -19.43
C HIS A 29 -1.94 11.24 -20.89
N LEU A 30 -3.04 10.54 -21.20
CA LEU A 30 -3.50 10.32 -22.57
C LEU A 30 -3.85 11.63 -23.27
N LEU A 31 -4.55 12.53 -22.59
CA LEU A 31 -4.89 13.85 -23.13
C LEU A 31 -3.61 14.65 -23.44
N ILE A 32 -2.68 14.72 -22.49
CA ILE A 32 -1.40 15.42 -22.69
C ILE A 32 -0.61 14.79 -23.85
N ALA A 33 -0.52 13.47 -23.92
CA ALA A 33 0.14 12.76 -25.02
C ALA A 33 -0.53 13.09 -26.37
N SER A 34 -1.86 13.12 -26.41
CA SER A 34 -2.60 13.45 -27.63
C SER A 34 -2.29 14.88 -28.12
N GLU A 35 -2.20 15.84 -27.20
CA GLU A 35 -1.85 17.23 -27.54
C GLU A 35 -0.39 17.35 -27.97
N ARG A 36 0.53 16.61 -27.35
CA ARG A 36 1.92 16.55 -27.80
C ARG A 36 2.03 16.02 -29.23
N ILE A 37 1.33 14.93 -29.55
CA ILE A 37 1.35 14.32 -30.88
C ILE A 37 0.80 15.28 -31.93
N LYS A 38 -0.35 15.92 -31.67
CA LYS A 38 -0.96 16.89 -32.61
C LYS A 38 -0.05 18.08 -32.89
N ASN A 39 0.73 18.51 -31.89
CA ASN A 39 1.68 19.62 -32.00
C ASN A 39 3.10 19.16 -32.40
N ASN A 40 3.29 17.91 -32.79
CA ASN A 40 4.57 17.34 -33.21
C ASN A 40 5.69 17.42 -32.16
N HIS A 41 5.34 17.41 -30.87
CA HIS A 41 6.24 17.42 -29.72
C HIS A 41 6.34 16.01 -29.09
N ILE A 42 6.72 15.03 -29.91
CA ILE A 42 6.74 13.61 -29.52
C ILE A 42 7.86 13.35 -28.50
N ILE A 43 7.55 12.52 -27.49
CA ILE A 43 8.55 12.07 -26.52
C ILE A 43 9.72 11.35 -27.19
N THR A 44 10.93 11.73 -26.78
CA THR A 44 12.17 11.02 -27.12
C THR A 44 12.65 10.24 -25.91
N LEU A 45 12.68 8.91 -26.03
CA LEU A 45 13.25 8.01 -25.01
C LEU A 45 14.64 7.53 -25.45
N ARG A 46 15.50 7.20 -24.48
CA ARG A 46 16.74 6.47 -24.79
C ARG A 46 16.39 5.06 -25.26
N ASN A 47 17.10 4.54 -26.26
CA ASN A 47 16.84 3.24 -26.87
C ASN A 47 16.78 2.10 -25.85
N GLU A 48 17.72 2.06 -24.90
CA GLU A 48 17.76 1.03 -23.84
C GLU A 48 16.50 1.05 -22.96
N SER A 49 16.04 2.24 -22.56
CA SER A 49 14.82 2.41 -21.77
C SER A 49 13.58 1.98 -22.54
N GLN A 50 13.53 2.30 -23.84
CA GLN A 50 12.43 1.89 -24.71
C GLN A 50 12.37 0.36 -24.87
N ILE A 51 13.50 -0.30 -25.12
CA ILE A 51 13.59 -1.77 -25.21
C ILE A 51 13.13 -2.43 -23.92
N ALA A 52 13.57 -1.92 -22.76
CA ALA A 52 13.16 -2.45 -21.47
C ALA A 52 11.65 -2.34 -21.23
N LEU A 53 11.02 -1.24 -21.65
CA LEU A 53 9.57 -1.03 -21.52
C LEU A 53 8.78 -1.93 -22.47
N LEU A 54 9.26 -2.15 -23.70
CA LEU A 54 8.60 -3.03 -24.68
C LEU A 54 8.47 -4.49 -24.20
N GLN A 55 9.33 -4.92 -23.28
CA GLN A 55 9.31 -6.27 -22.71
C GLN A 55 8.41 -6.42 -21.47
N LYS A 56 7.79 -5.32 -21.01
CA LYS A 56 6.89 -5.34 -19.86
C LYS A 56 5.50 -5.79 -20.27
N ASP A 57 4.85 -6.58 -19.43
CA ASP A 57 3.46 -7.00 -19.64
C ASP A 57 2.52 -5.79 -19.78
N GLU A 58 2.80 -4.72 -19.03
CA GLU A 58 2.09 -3.44 -19.04
C GLU A 58 2.17 -2.72 -20.37
N TYR A 59 3.18 -2.99 -21.22
CA TYR A 59 3.22 -2.43 -22.56
C TYR A 59 2.04 -2.90 -23.40
N SER A 60 1.65 -4.19 -23.28
CA SER A 60 0.48 -4.72 -23.99
C SER A 60 -0.81 -4.00 -23.58
N VAL A 61 -0.93 -3.62 -22.31
CA VAL A 61 -2.07 -2.86 -21.77
C VAL A 61 -2.04 -1.43 -22.30
N ALA A 62 -0.89 -0.77 -22.23
CA ALA A 62 -0.68 0.57 -22.76
C ALA A 62 -1.04 0.65 -24.26
N GLU A 63 -0.59 -0.31 -25.05
CA GLU A 63 -0.86 -0.38 -26.48
C GLU A 63 -2.37 -0.51 -26.77
N MET A 64 -3.07 -1.37 -26.02
CA MET A 64 -4.51 -1.53 -26.17
C MET A 64 -5.27 -0.24 -25.80
N ILE A 65 -4.88 0.43 -24.72
CA ILE A 65 -5.48 1.72 -24.33
C ILE A 65 -5.22 2.77 -25.40
N ALA A 66 -3.98 2.86 -25.88
CA ALA A 66 -3.61 3.78 -26.95
C ALA A 66 -4.45 3.54 -28.21
N LYS A 67 -4.61 2.28 -28.65
CA LYS A 67 -5.46 1.92 -29.81
C LYS A 67 -6.91 2.40 -29.69
N HIS A 68 -7.51 2.29 -28.51
CA HIS A 68 -8.86 2.84 -28.30
C HIS A 68 -8.84 4.38 -28.30
N ALA A 69 -7.83 4.98 -27.67
CA ALA A 69 -7.65 6.44 -27.63
C ALA A 69 -7.43 7.04 -29.03
N GLU A 70 -6.81 6.33 -29.97
CA GLU A 70 -6.63 6.77 -31.36
C GLU A 70 -7.98 7.10 -32.03
N SER A 71 -9.02 6.32 -31.74
CA SER A 71 -10.36 6.55 -32.28
C SER A 71 -11.05 7.76 -31.64
N VAL A 72 -10.73 8.06 -30.37
CA VAL A 72 -11.28 9.23 -29.67
C VAL A 72 -10.60 10.52 -30.13
N PHE A 73 -9.27 10.49 -30.27
CA PHE A 73 -8.46 11.68 -30.56
C PHE A 73 -8.17 11.90 -32.04
N GLN A 74 -8.46 10.91 -32.89
CA GLN A 74 -8.19 10.94 -34.34
C GLN A 74 -6.70 11.16 -34.66
N ILE A 75 -5.82 10.47 -33.93
CA ILE A 75 -4.36 10.50 -34.08
C ILE A 75 -3.79 9.08 -34.05
N ARG A 76 -2.49 8.94 -34.33
CA ARG A 76 -1.73 7.70 -34.09
C ARG A 76 -0.73 7.90 -32.96
N PHE A 77 -0.69 6.98 -32.01
CA PHE A 77 0.28 7.02 -30.92
C PHE A 77 1.58 6.35 -31.36
N PRO A 78 2.71 7.08 -31.47
CA PRO A 78 4.00 6.46 -31.76
C PRO A 78 4.47 5.61 -30.57
N THR A 79 5.36 4.65 -30.84
CA THR A 79 5.88 3.73 -29.82
C THR A 79 6.44 4.42 -28.59
N SER A 80 7.09 5.59 -28.74
CA SER A 80 7.63 6.33 -27.60
C SER A 80 6.55 6.89 -26.67
N GLU A 81 5.39 7.29 -27.20
CA GLU A 81 4.23 7.73 -26.40
C GLU A 81 3.52 6.54 -25.74
N ILE A 82 3.51 5.36 -26.40
CA ILE A 82 3.02 4.12 -25.78
C ILE A 82 3.94 3.71 -24.63
N CYS A 83 5.27 3.75 -24.81
CA CYS A 83 6.23 3.50 -23.74
C CYS A 83 6.09 4.51 -22.59
N TYR A 84 5.83 5.78 -22.87
CA TYR A 84 5.50 6.76 -21.85
C TYR A 84 4.24 6.38 -21.07
N LEU A 85 3.19 5.93 -21.76
CA LEU A 85 1.98 5.43 -21.12
C LEU A 85 2.26 4.18 -20.27
N THR A 86 3.13 3.28 -20.73
CA THR A 86 3.60 2.11 -19.96
C THR A 86 4.24 2.53 -18.64
N GLN A 87 5.10 3.57 -18.63
CA GLN A 87 5.70 4.09 -17.40
C GLN A 87 4.64 4.56 -16.40
N HIS A 88 3.58 5.22 -16.88
CA HIS A 88 2.48 5.68 -16.03
C HIS A 88 1.64 4.54 -15.46
N ILE A 89 1.43 3.47 -16.23
CA ILE A 89 0.74 2.27 -15.76
C ILE A 89 1.57 1.57 -14.69
N LEU A 90 2.87 1.36 -14.94
CA LEU A 90 3.80 0.78 -13.96
C LEU A 90 3.82 1.57 -12.66
N GLY A 91 3.95 2.91 -12.75
CA GLY A 91 3.99 3.78 -11.58
C GLY A 91 2.68 3.89 -10.80
N LYS A 92 1.55 3.43 -11.36
CA LYS A 92 0.21 3.47 -10.74
C LYS A 92 -0.33 2.08 -10.43
N ARG A 93 0.48 1.05 -10.59
CA ARG A 93 0.09 -0.33 -10.31
C ARG A 93 -0.23 -0.48 -8.82
N HIS A 94 -1.49 -0.77 -8.52
CA HIS A 94 -1.83 -1.44 -7.27
C HIS A 94 -1.55 -2.92 -7.51
N TYR A 95 -0.63 -3.51 -6.74
CA TYR A 95 -0.45 -4.96 -6.76
C TYR A 95 -1.68 -5.60 -6.07
N GLU A 96 -2.74 -5.80 -6.84
CA GLU A 96 -3.99 -6.48 -6.42
C GLU A 96 -3.91 -8.01 -6.54
N SER A 97 -2.79 -8.56 -7.01
CA SER A 97 -2.59 -10.00 -7.04
C SER A 97 -2.77 -10.54 -5.62
N ASN A 98 -3.72 -11.48 -5.47
CA ASN A 98 -4.09 -12.13 -4.21
C ASN A 98 -2.98 -12.04 -3.18
N ILE A 99 -3.32 -11.30 -2.13
CA ILE A 99 -2.49 -10.81 -1.04
C ILE A 99 -1.57 -11.92 -0.48
N ASP A 100 -1.95 -13.19 -0.52
CA ASP A 100 -1.16 -14.32 0.00
C ASP A 100 -0.14 -14.94 -0.97
N ASP A 101 -0.11 -14.50 -2.22
CA ASP A 101 0.69 -15.10 -3.31
C ASP A 101 1.82 -14.19 -3.84
N TYR A 102 2.09 -13.04 -3.21
CA TYR A 102 3.29 -12.25 -3.50
C TYR A 102 4.54 -13.03 -3.09
N LYS A 103 4.97 -13.93 -3.97
CA LYS A 103 6.23 -14.66 -3.86
C LYS A 103 7.31 -13.72 -4.37
N ILE A 104 8.38 -13.59 -3.60
CA ILE A 104 9.64 -12.99 -4.05
C ILE A 104 10.12 -13.85 -5.21
N GLN A 105 9.93 -13.38 -6.44
CA GLN A 105 10.20 -14.15 -7.66
C GLN A 105 11.37 -13.56 -8.45
N SER A 106 11.71 -12.29 -8.21
CA SER A 106 12.76 -11.58 -8.94
C SER A 106 13.86 -11.01 -8.04
N MET A 107 15.03 -10.70 -8.63
CA MET A 107 16.10 -9.97 -7.95
C MET A 107 15.65 -8.59 -7.48
N ASN A 108 14.72 -7.95 -8.21
CA ASN A 108 14.15 -6.66 -7.81
C ASN A 108 13.32 -6.79 -6.51
N ASP A 109 12.61 -7.90 -6.31
CA ASP A 109 11.82 -8.13 -5.10
C ASP A 109 12.72 -8.28 -3.85
N GLN A 110 13.91 -8.88 -4.02
CA GLN A 110 14.90 -8.99 -2.94
C GLN A 110 15.51 -7.63 -2.58
N GLU A 111 15.78 -6.78 -3.58
CA GLU A 111 16.25 -5.42 -3.37
C GLU A 111 15.21 -4.58 -2.62
N VAL A 112 13.95 -4.66 -3.03
CA VAL A 112 12.82 -4.01 -2.36
C VAL A 112 12.70 -4.47 -0.91
N LEU A 113 12.75 -5.78 -0.66
CA LEU A 113 12.70 -6.32 0.71
C LEU A 113 13.85 -5.78 1.58
N LEU A 114 15.06 -5.71 1.02
CA LEU A 114 16.21 -5.13 1.72
C LEU A 114 15.99 -3.66 2.06
N LEU A 115 15.44 -2.87 1.13
CA LEU A 115 15.13 -1.46 1.35
C LEU A 115 14.06 -1.27 2.44
N VAL A 116 12.99 -2.06 2.41
CA VAL A 116 11.95 -2.03 3.45
C VAL A 116 12.54 -2.38 4.82
N ASN A 117 13.38 -3.42 4.91
CA ASN A 117 14.04 -3.76 6.18
C ASN A 117 14.97 -2.63 6.67
N LYS A 118 15.70 -1.96 5.78
CA LYS A 118 16.54 -0.81 6.15
C LYS A 118 15.71 0.40 6.60
N MET A 119 14.57 0.64 5.95
CA MET A 119 13.58 1.64 6.36
C MET A 119 13.07 1.37 7.78
N LEU A 120 12.58 0.15 8.04
CA LEU A 120 12.11 -0.24 9.38
C LEU A 120 13.22 -0.16 10.43
N ARG A 121 14.45 -0.55 10.07
CA ARG A 121 15.62 -0.42 10.95
C ARG A 121 15.89 1.04 11.32
N SER A 122 15.89 1.93 10.33
CA SER A 122 16.12 3.35 10.56
C SER A 122 15.06 3.94 11.48
N ILE A 123 13.78 3.60 11.26
CA ILE A 123 12.69 3.99 12.15
C ILE A 123 12.92 3.51 13.58
N PHE A 124 13.27 2.23 13.76
CA PHE A 124 13.57 1.67 15.07
C PHE A 124 14.74 2.40 15.76
N ASP A 125 15.82 2.66 15.03
CA ASP A 125 17.00 3.30 15.61
C ASP A 125 16.69 4.73 16.12
N HIS A 126 15.82 5.48 15.44
CA HIS A 126 15.42 6.84 15.82
C HIS A 126 14.29 6.91 16.85
N THR A 127 13.31 6.01 16.79
CA THR A 127 12.06 6.12 17.58
C THR A 127 11.90 5.05 18.65
N LYS A 128 12.69 3.97 18.57
CA LYS A 128 12.57 2.74 19.38
C LYS A 128 11.27 1.97 19.20
N ILE A 129 10.45 2.34 18.22
CA ILE A 129 9.27 1.55 17.83
C ILE A 129 9.73 0.41 16.92
N ASP A 130 9.50 -0.82 17.37
CA ASP A 130 9.85 -2.02 16.63
C ASP A 130 8.69 -2.48 15.75
N PHE A 131 8.80 -2.28 14.43
CA PHE A 131 7.85 -2.73 13.40
C PHE A 131 8.24 -4.06 12.71
N PHE A 132 9.34 -4.72 13.11
CA PHE A 132 9.87 -5.87 12.37
C PHE A 132 8.92 -7.08 12.35
N TYR A 133 8.06 -7.21 13.37
CA TYR A 133 7.09 -8.29 13.51
C TYR A 133 5.70 -7.96 12.94
N ASP A 134 5.48 -6.73 12.48
CA ASP A 134 4.24 -6.33 11.81
C ASP A 134 4.28 -6.82 10.36
N ARG A 135 3.78 -8.05 10.15
CA ARG A 135 3.77 -8.70 8.84
C ARG A 135 2.94 -7.95 7.82
N ASP A 136 1.83 -7.34 8.25
CA ASP A 136 0.94 -6.59 7.37
C ASP A 136 1.59 -5.29 6.91
N LEU A 137 2.17 -4.52 7.83
CA LEU A 137 2.92 -3.30 7.48
C LEU A 137 4.08 -3.62 6.53
N LYS A 138 4.88 -4.65 6.84
CA LYS A 138 6.03 -5.00 6.00
C LYS A 138 5.61 -5.35 4.58
N LYS A 139 4.51 -6.09 4.46
CA LYS A 139 3.92 -6.45 3.17
C LYS A 139 3.41 -5.22 2.41
N ASP A 140 2.63 -4.37 3.08
CA ASP A 140 2.10 -3.15 2.49
C ASP A 140 3.22 -2.22 1.99
N LEU A 141 4.29 -2.08 2.78
CA LEU A 141 5.47 -1.31 2.40
C LEU A 141 6.17 -1.90 1.18
N ILE A 142 6.31 -3.23 1.07
CA ILE A 142 6.91 -3.88 -0.11
C ILE A 142 6.06 -3.59 -1.35
N LEU A 143 4.75 -3.79 -1.25
CA LEU A 143 3.83 -3.59 -2.37
C LEU A 143 3.76 -2.12 -2.81
N HIS A 144 3.92 -1.18 -1.89
CA HIS A 144 3.99 0.24 -2.21
C HIS A 144 5.36 0.65 -2.80
N MET A 145 6.45 0.05 -2.31
CA MET A 145 7.82 0.37 -2.70
C MET A 145 8.08 0.08 -4.19
N ILE A 146 7.49 -0.97 -4.75
CA ILE A 146 7.71 -1.38 -6.14
C ILE A 146 7.29 -0.28 -7.13
N PRO A 147 6.00 0.14 -7.18
CA PRO A 147 5.58 1.23 -8.07
C PRO A 147 6.21 2.57 -7.67
N PHE A 148 6.52 2.78 -6.38
CA PHE A 148 7.28 3.95 -5.94
C PHE A 148 8.66 4.04 -6.59
N ILE A 149 9.46 2.96 -6.57
CA ILE A 149 10.77 2.93 -7.20
C ILE A 149 10.65 3.18 -8.71
N ASP A 150 9.64 2.59 -9.36
CA ASP A 150 9.39 2.84 -10.78
C ASP A 150 9.07 4.31 -11.06
N ARG A 151 8.24 4.96 -10.22
CA ARG A 151 7.98 6.40 -10.33
C ARG A 151 9.26 7.22 -10.17
N MET A 152 10.06 6.93 -9.14
CA MET A 152 11.30 7.65 -8.86
C MET A 152 12.32 7.51 -10.00
N LYS A 153 12.51 6.29 -10.54
CA LYS A 153 13.44 6.04 -11.65
C LYS A 153 13.02 6.74 -12.94
N ASN A 154 11.72 6.93 -13.14
CA ASN A 154 11.14 7.56 -14.32
C ASN A 154 10.79 9.05 -14.10
N ASN A 155 11.20 9.65 -12.97
CA ASN A 155 10.88 11.03 -12.58
C ASN A 155 9.37 11.36 -12.68
N LEU A 156 8.53 10.39 -12.35
CA LEU A 156 7.07 10.58 -12.33
C LEU A 156 6.69 11.26 -11.01
N THR A 157 5.95 12.35 -11.10
CA THR A 157 5.40 13.05 -9.94
C THR A 157 3.99 12.56 -9.65
N ILE A 158 3.65 12.52 -8.37
CA ILE A 158 2.29 12.25 -7.90
C ILE A 158 1.87 13.31 -6.90
N HIS A 159 0.56 13.47 -6.77
CA HIS A 159 -0.05 14.35 -5.79
C HIS A 159 -0.93 13.54 -4.84
N ASN A 160 -0.77 13.75 -3.54
CA ASN A 160 -1.67 13.22 -2.54
C ASN A 160 -2.68 14.31 -2.11
N PRO A 161 -3.97 14.19 -2.47
CA PRO A 161 -4.98 15.20 -2.16
C PRO A 161 -5.24 15.38 -0.66
N ILE A 162 -4.81 14.43 0.18
CA ILE A 162 -4.97 14.48 1.65
C ILE A 162 -3.64 14.69 2.38
N LEU A 163 -2.59 15.17 1.69
CA LEU A 163 -1.28 15.45 2.29
C LEU A 163 -1.38 16.34 3.54
N ASP A 164 -2.12 17.45 3.44
CA ASP A 164 -2.27 18.41 4.54
C ASP A 164 -3.01 17.80 5.73
N ASP A 165 -4.01 16.96 5.48
CA ASP A 165 -4.73 16.22 6.52
C ASP A 165 -3.81 15.21 7.21
N ILE A 166 -2.99 14.49 6.46
CA ILE A 166 -2.00 13.54 7.00
C ILE A 166 -1.00 14.28 7.90
N LYS A 167 -0.45 15.41 7.44
CA LYS A 167 0.52 16.20 8.23
C LYS A 167 -0.10 16.76 9.51
N LYS A 168 -1.36 17.17 9.48
CA LYS A 168 -2.05 17.76 10.63
C LYS A 168 -2.56 16.72 11.64
N LYS A 169 -3.22 15.67 11.16
CA LYS A 169 -3.92 14.68 12.01
C LYS A 169 -3.02 13.49 12.39
N TYR A 170 -2.05 13.17 11.54
CA TYR A 170 -1.21 11.97 11.67
C TYR A 170 0.28 12.33 11.56
N SER A 171 0.68 13.44 12.19
CA SER A 171 2.05 13.97 12.14
C SER A 171 3.11 12.94 12.53
N PHE A 172 2.83 12.10 13.52
CA PHE A 172 3.75 11.04 13.94
C PHE A 172 3.96 9.98 12.85
N ALA A 173 2.89 9.53 12.18
CA ALA A 173 3.01 8.59 11.07
C ALA A 173 3.75 9.20 9.86
N PHE A 174 3.54 10.50 9.62
CA PHE A 174 4.30 11.24 8.61
C PHE A 174 5.79 11.32 8.95
N GLU A 175 6.14 11.52 10.23
CA GLU A 175 7.53 11.52 10.70
C GLU A 175 8.20 10.15 10.55
N LEU A 176 7.52 9.06 10.95
CA LEU A 176 8.00 7.69 10.73
C LEU A 176 8.28 7.44 9.24
N SER A 177 7.35 7.86 8.40
CA SER A 177 7.49 7.77 6.94
C SER A 177 8.70 8.57 6.44
N ALA A 178 8.86 9.83 6.89
CA ALA A 178 9.98 10.67 6.47
C ALA A 178 11.35 10.08 6.85
N ILE A 179 11.47 9.51 8.06
CA ILE A 179 12.68 8.79 8.51
C ILE A 179 12.95 7.60 7.58
N GLY A 180 11.93 6.79 7.33
CA GLY A 180 12.01 5.64 6.46
C GLY A 180 12.42 5.99 5.02
N CYS A 181 11.73 6.95 4.43
CA CYS A 181 11.96 7.44 3.07
C CYS A 181 13.36 8.04 2.92
N SER A 182 13.93 8.69 3.95
CA SER A 182 15.31 9.21 3.90
C SER A 182 16.34 8.14 3.52
N VAL A 183 16.17 6.90 3.98
CA VAL A 183 17.02 5.76 3.61
C VAL A 183 16.88 5.44 2.12
N VAL A 184 15.65 5.42 1.62
CA VAL A 184 15.34 5.07 0.24
C VAL A 184 15.81 6.18 -0.71
N GLY A 185 15.63 7.44 -0.34
CA GLY A 185 16.11 8.59 -1.12
C GLY A 185 17.63 8.59 -1.25
N LYS A 186 18.37 8.22 -0.20
CA LYS A 186 19.83 8.01 -0.27
C LYS A 186 20.21 6.87 -1.23
N TYR A 187 19.47 5.77 -1.19
CA TYR A 187 19.70 4.64 -2.10
C TYR A 187 19.46 5.02 -3.57
N LEU A 188 18.36 5.71 -3.85
CA LEU A 188 17.98 6.19 -5.18
C LEU A 188 18.72 7.47 -5.61
N LYS A 189 19.54 8.06 -4.72
CA LYS A 189 20.23 9.34 -4.91
C LYS A 189 19.30 10.47 -5.36
N THR A 190 18.07 10.47 -4.86
CA THR A 190 17.01 11.40 -5.27
C THR A 190 16.20 11.82 -4.05
N ALA A 191 15.80 13.10 -4.00
CA ALA A 191 14.91 13.61 -2.96
C ALA A 191 13.50 13.05 -3.14
N ILE A 192 12.84 12.68 -2.04
CA ILE A 192 11.48 12.18 -2.04
C ILE A 192 10.54 13.33 -1.66
N SER A 193 9.49 13.56 -2.44
CA SER A 193 8.52 14.62 -2.18
C SER A 193 7.65 14.32 -0.95
N GLU A 194 7.03 15.36 -0.39
CA GLU A 194 6.07 15.17 0.71
C GLU A 194 4.85 14.35 0.28
N ASP A 195 4.40 14.47 -0.97
CA ASP A 195 3.34 13.63 -1.52
C ASP A 195 3.69 12.13 -1.43
N GLU A 196 4.89 11.75 -1.85
CA GLU A 196 5.34 10.35 -1.74
C GLU A 196 5.47 9.91 -0.27
N ILE A 197 6.07 10.74 0.59
CA ILE A 197 6.17 10.47 2.04
C ILE A 197 4.78 10.27 2.64
N SER A 198 3.78 11.04 2.22
CA SER A 198 2.42 10.93 2.76
C SER A 198 1.71 9.63 2.36
N TYR A 199 2.01 9.07 1.19
CA TYR A 199 1.49 7.74 0.83
C TYR A 199 2.09 6.64 1.70
N PHE A 200 3.39 6.70 1.97
CA PHE A 200 4.02 5.80 2.95
C PHE A 200 3.44 6.00 4.36
N ALA A 201 3.10 7.23 4.73
CA ALA A 201 2.51 7.54 6.03
C ALA A 201 1.17 6.82 6.26
N LEU A 202 0.35 6.61 5.21
CA LEU A 202 -0.91 5.86 5.32
C LEU A 202 -0.69 4.43 5.85
N HIS A 203 0.39 3.77 5.44
CA HIS A 203 0.72 2.43 5.94
C HIS A 203 1.10 2.45 7.42
N PHE A 204 1.83 3.48 7.85
CA PHE A 204 2.18 3.65 9.27
C PHE A 204 0.97 4.05 10.13
N ILE A 205 0.02 4.83 9.59
CA ILE A 205 -1.25 5.13 10.28
C ILE A 205 -1.96 3.81 10.61
N LEU A 206 -2.16 2.95 9.62
CA LEU A 206 -2.83 1.65 9.82
C LEU A 206 -2.06 0.76 10.81
N ALA A 207 -0.73 0.70 10.71
CA ALA A 207 0.08 -0.09 11.63
C ALA A 207 0.01 0.42 13.08
N LEU A 208 -0.02 1.74 13.28
CA LEU A 208 -0.18 2.34 14.59
C LEU A 208 -1.57 2.11 15.17
N GLU A 209 -2.63 2.18 14.37
CA GLU A 209 -3.99 1.85 14.81
C GLU A 209 -4.10 0.37 15.22
N ARG A 210 -3.58 -0.57 14.40
CA ARG A 210 -3.53 -2.00 14.76
C ARG A 210 -2.78 -2.24 16.07
N ARG A 211 -1.71 -1.50 16.33
CA ARG A 211 -0.97 -1.62 17.61
C ARG A 211 -1.78 -1.14 18.79
N LYS A 212 -2.53 -0.05 18.67
CA LYS A 212 -3.39 0.43 19.75
C LYS A 212 -4.38 -0.65 20.17
N GLU A 213 -4.98 -1.38 19.22
CA GLU A 213 -5.88 -2.50 19.50
C GLU A 213 -5.19 -3.65 20.24
N ILE A 214 -3.93 -3.96 19.90
CA ILE A 214 -3.14 -5.02 20.53
C ILE A 214 -2.66 -4.63 21.94
N ASP A 215 -2.31 -3.36 22.13
CA ASP A 215 -1.76 -2.80 23.36
C ASP A 215 -2.83 -2.35 24.37
N THR A 216 -4.11 -2.26 23.96
CA THR A 216 -5.24 -2.11 24.90
C THR A 216 -5.58 -3.46 25.53
N PRO A 217 -5.25 -3.70 26.81
CA PRO A 217 -5.47 -5.00 27.41
C PRO A 217 -6.96 -5.15 27.75
N VAL A 218 -7.57 -6.26 27.35
CA VAL A 218 -9.02 -6.47 27.48
C VAL A 218 -9.38 -7.22 28.77
N ASN A 219 -10.61 -7.01 29.23
CA ASN A 219 -11.24 -7.71 30.34
C ASN A 219 -12.11 -8.86 29.80
N ILE A 220 -11.83 -10.10 30.21
CA ILE A 220 -12.55 -11.29 29.77
C ILE A 220 -13.36 -11.87 30.93
N LEU A 221 -14.65 -12.08 30.73
CA LEU A 221 -15.52 -12.87 31.60
C LEU A 221 -15.65 -14.28 31.03
N ILE A 222 -15.53 -15.31 31.86
CA ILE A 222 -15.79 -16.70 31.49
C ILE A 222 -16.96 -17.18 32.33
N ILE A 223 -18.07 -17.49 31.67
CA ILE A 223 -19.28 -18.01 32.31
C ILE A 223 -19.32 -19.52 32.07
N CYS A 224 -19.20 -20.32 33.13
CA CYS A 224 -19.25 -21.77 33.02
C CYS A 224 -20.14 -22.36 34.10
N SER A 225 -21.00 -23.32 33.73
CA SER A 225 -21.91 -24.04 34.63
C SER A 225 -21.45 -25.46 34.96
N THR A 226 -20.38 -25.95 34.33
CA THR A 226 -19.98 -27.37 34.32
C THR A 226 -18.71 -27.67 35.12
N GLY A 227 -18.02 -26.65 35.66
CA GLY A 227 -16.95 -26.86 36.63
C GLY A 227 -15.84 -25.81 36.63
N ARG A 228 -15.34 -25.51 37.83
CA ARG A 228 -14.29 -24.50 38.06
C ARG A 228 -12.93 -24.90 37.47
N ALA A 229 -12.60 -26.19 37.43
CA ALA A 229 -11.30 -26.69 36.98
C ALA A 229 -11.05 -26.55 35.47
N THR A 230 -12.06 -26.86 34.65
CA THR A 230 -11.99 -26.71 33.18
C THR A 230 -11.93 -25.23 32.79
N SER A 231 -12.71 -24.39 33.46
CA SER A 231 -12.69 -22.93 33.28
C SER A 231 -11.35 -22.31 33.65
N GLN A 232 -10.72 -22.80 34.73
CA GLN A 232 -9.38 -22.36 35.12
C GLN A 232 -8.32 -22.78 34.10
N LEU A 233 -8.42 -23.99 33.53
CA LEU A 233 -7.50 -24.42 32.49
C LEU A 233 -7.64 -23.55 31.23
N LEU A 234 -8.87 -23.22 30.82
CA LEU A 234 -9.13 -22.32 29.71
C LEU A 234 -8.58 -20.92 29.99
N ALA A 235 -8.88 -20.34 31.16
CA ALA A 235 -8.34 -19.05 31.57
C ALA A 235 -6.80 -19.04 31.56
N TYR A 236 -6.17 -20.12 32.01
CA TYR A 236 -4.72 -20.28 31.97
C TYR A 236 -4.18 -20.33 30.54
N GLN A 237 -4.82 -21.09 29.64
CA GLN A 237 -4.42 -21.16 28.23
C GLN A 237 -4.56 -19.81 27.52
N ILE A 238 -5.67 -19.11 27.76
CA ILE A 238 -5.93 -17.76 27.25
C ILE A 238 -4.86 -16.79 27.76
N LYS A 239 -4.64 -16.75 29.09
CA LYS A 239 -3.63 -15.88 29.72
C LYS A 239 -2.22 -16.18 29.21
N LYS A 240 -1.87 -17.45 29.02
CA LYS A 240 -0.56 -17.86 28.50
C LYS A 240 -0.35 -17.41 27.05
N LYS A 241 -1.39 -17.48 26.22
CA LYS A 241 -1.31 -17.15 24.79
C LYS A 241 -1.37 -15.64 24.51
N PHE A 242 -2.08 -14.88 25.35
CA PHE A 242 -2.37 -13.46 25.13
C PHE A 242 -1.97 -12.57 26.31
N ALA A 243 -0.88 -12.92 27.01
CA ALA A 243 -0.48 -12.28 28.26
C ALA A 243 -0.35 -10.74 28.18
N SER A 244 0.09 -10.22 27.04
CA SER A 244 0.29 -8.79 26.81
C SER A 244 -1.00 -8.01 26.50
N SER A 245 -2.07 -8.72 26.13
CA SER A 245 -3.33 -8.12 25.65
C SER A 245 -4.51 -8.37 26.60
N ILE A 246 -4.25 -8.87 27.81
CA ILE A 246 -5.28 -9.17 28.81
C ILE A 246 -5.03 -8.38 30.08
N ASN A 247 -5.98 -7.56 30.48
CA ASN A 247 -5.98 -6.89 31.77
C ASN A 247 -6.48 -7.84 32.86
N THR A 248 -7.66 -8.43 32.67
CA THR A 248 -8.27 -9.33 33.65
C THR A 248 -8.96 -10.52 32.99
N ILE A 249 -8.99 -11.66 33.69
CA ILE A 249 -9.88 -12.77 33.38
C ILE A 249 -10.65 -13.10 34.66
N LYS A 250 -11.98 -12.96 34.63
CA LYS A 250 -12.86 -13.37 35.74
C LYS A 250 -13.67 -14.59 35.32
N ILE A 251 -13.72 -15.58 36.20
CA ILE A 251 -14.52 -16.79 36.00
C ILE A 251 -15.70 -16.73 36.96
N ILE A 252 -16.90 -16.94 36.44
CA ILE A 252 -18.14 -16.90 37.22
C ILE A 252 -19.01 -18.10 36.88
N GLU A 253 -19.82 -18.50 37.86
CA GLU A 253 -20.92 -19.44 37.63
C GLU A 253 -22.10 -18.67 37.02
N TYR A 254 -22.91 -19.35 36.21
CA TYR A 254 -24.04 -18.72 35.51
C TYR A 254 -25.01 -17.98 36.46
N TYR A 255 -25.27 -18.52 37.65
CA TYR A 255 -26.17 -17.89 38.62
C TYR A 255 -25.64 -16.58 39.22
N MET A 256 -24.35 -16.26 39.03
CA MET A 256 -23.74 -15.02 39.50
C MET A 256 -23.81 -13.88 38.47
N LEU A 257 -24.37 -14.12 37.28
CA LEU A 257 -24.41 -13.13 36.20
C LEU A 257 -25.05 -11.81 36.66
N ASP A 258 -26.17 -11.89 37.38
CA ASP A 258 -26.93 -10.72 37.86
C ASP A 258 -26.21 -9.93 38.96
N THR A 259 -25.12 -10.48 39.52
CA THR A 259 -24.34 -9.86 40.61
C THR A 259 -23.13 -9.08 40.10
N ILE A 260 -22.91 -9.05 38.79
CA ILE A 260 -21.71 -8.50 38.17
C ILE A 260 -22.11 -7.53 37.07
N ASP A 261 -21.40 -6.42 36.97
CA ASP A 261 -21.50 -5.52 35.83
C ASP A 261 -20.81 -6.13 34.60
N ILE A 262 -21.60 -6.79 33.76
CA ILE A 262 -21.10 -7.44 32.53
C ILE A 262 -20.53 -6.41 31.53
N TYR A 263 -20.92 -5.14 31.61
CA TYR A 263 -20.42 -4.08 30.73
C TYR A 263 -19.00 -3.62 31.08
N SER A 264 -18.46 -4.07 32.21
CA SER A 264 -17.05 -3.87 32.57
C SER A 264 -16.08 -4.85 31.87
N TYR A 265 -16.62 -5.80 31.10
CA TYR A 265 -15.88 -6.81 30.34
C TYR A 265 -16.09 -6.63 28.83
N ASP A 266 -15.01 -6.79 28.05
CA ASP A 266 -15.03 -6.65 26.60
C ASP A 266 -15.52 -7.92 25.89
N TYR A 267 -15.33 -9.08 26.55
CA TYR A 267 -15.75 -10.39 26.07
C TYR A 267 -16.35 -11.21 27.23
N ALA A 268 -17.42 -11.97 26.97
CA ALA A 268 -18.12 -12.84 27.92
C ALA A 268 -18.46 -14.21 27.32
#